data_AF-A0A6B3NAU3-F1
#
_entry.id   AF-A0A6B3NAU3-F1
#
_cell.length_a   1.000
_cell.length_b   1.000
_cell.length_c   1.000
_cell.angle_alpha   90.00
_cell.angle_beta   90.00
_cell.angle_gamma   90.00
#
_symmetry.space_group_name_H-M   'P 1'
#
loop_
_entity.id
_entity.type
_entity.pdbx_description
1 polymer ?
#
loop_
_entity_poly.entity_id
_entity_poly.type
_entity_poly.pdbx_seq_one_letter_code
_entity_poly.pdbx_strand_id
1 'polypeptide(L)'
;MPAHLLVESMYKAINRRDVAAAINFVDDDCIYEDLNFPQPFRGKEAVKQLFEESCQGLPDDLQFVIDEITVGDPFAAGVLWHVELDGIPFPNARGVSFYRLSEKTGKLIFARDLVEPPVKLGKAAFWIIRLVTPLVRRLLKSQKSNSEKLRLSSPQATEVEPNQRRLSVLLWILSAAYIYILLLSPPGQIVPGEPAWAIQPETLQEIFDESLNFFFVLPVLNAVGINYLNSPTIHPV
;
A
#
# COMPACT_ATOMS: atom_id res chain seq x y z
N MET A 1 10.18 -33.21 -5.04
CA MET A 1 11.40 -32.38 -5.06
C MET A 1 11.51 -31.71 -3.68
N PRO A 2 12.67 -31.76 -2.99
CA PRO A 2 12.87 -31.05 -1.73
C PRO A 2 12.69 -29.53 -1.87
N ALA A 3 12.31 -28.87 -0.77
CA ALA A 3 12.01 -27.44 -0.74
C ALA A 3 13.11 -26.55 -1.37
N HIS A 4 14.37 -26.73 -0.97
CA HIS A 4 15.47 -25.90 -1.48
C HIS A 4 15.61 -25.98 -3.01
N LEU A 5 15.52 -27.18 -3.62
CA LEU A 5 15.63 -27.35 -5.07
C LEU A 5 14.44 -26.74 -5.83
N LEU A 6 13.24 -26.82 -5.26
CA LEU A 6 12.06 -26.19 -5.86
C LEU A 6 12.21 -24.67 -5.85
N VAL A 7 12.64 -24.11 -4.72
CA VAL A 7 12.85 -22.67 -4.56
C VAL A 7 13.95 -22.17 -5.50
N GLU A 8 15.09 -22.86 -5.60
CA GLU A 8 16.15 -22.52 -6.57
C GLU A 8 15.64 -22.56 -8.02
N SER A 9 14.81 -23.56 -8.37
CA SER A 9 14.22 -23.67 -9.70
C SER A 9 13.25 -22.53 -10.00
N MET A 10 12.48 -22.12 -8.99
CA MET A 10 11.58 -20.97 -9.06
C MET A 10 12.35 -19.66 -9.26
N TYR A 11 13.41 -19.39 -8.47
CA TYR A 11 14.27 -18.21 -8.64
C TYR A 11 14.87 -18.16 -10.04
N LYS A 12 15.37 -19.29 -10.54
CA LYS A 12 15.89 -19.41 -11.92
C LYS A 12 14.82 -19.09 -12.98
N ALA A 13 13.56 -19.46 -12.76
CA ALA A 13 12.47 -19.14 -13.67
C ALA A 13 12.13 -17.64 -13.66
N ILE A 14 12.01 -17.04 -12.47
CA ILE A 14 11.77 -15.60 -12.30
C ILE A 14 12.91 -14.76 -12.90
N ASN A 15 14.16 -15.18 -12.71
CA ASN A 15 15.33 -14.51 -13.29
C ASN A 15 15.39 -14.59 -14.83
N ARG A 16 14.71 -15.57 -15.45
CA ARG A 16 14.49 -15.64 -16.90
C ARG A 16 13.21 -14.94 -17.36
N ARG A 17 12.50 -14.27 -16.45
CA ARG A 17 11.16 -13.68 -16.68
C ARG A 17 10.13 -14.71 -17.16
N ASP A 18 10.35 -15.98 -16.87
CA ASP A 18 9.51 -17.09 -17.28
C ASP A 18 8.47 -17.39 -16.19
N VAL A 19 7.46 -16.52 -16.10
CA VAL A 19 6.37 -16.66 -15.12
C VAL A 19 5.59 -17.95 -15.36
N ALA A 20 5.45 -18.38 -16.62
CA ALA A 20 4.77 -19.62 -16.96
C ALA A 20 5.48 -20.85 -16.37
N ALA A 21 6.82 -20.88 -16.38
CA ALA A 21 7.58 -21.91 -15.68
C ALA A 21 7.50 -21.76 -14.16
N ALA A 22 7.63 -20.54 -13.63
CA ALA A 22 7.59 -20.29 -12.19
C ALA A 22 6.28 -20.74 -11.54
N ILE A 23 5.14 -20.46 -12.18
CA ILE A 23 3.82 -20.76 -11.63
C ILE A 23 3.51 -22.27 -11.58
N ASN A 24 4.26 -23.10 -12.31
CA ASN A 24 4.12 -24.56 -12.22
C ASN A 24 4.55 -25.12 -10.86
N PHE A 25 5.41 -24.39 -10.13
CA PHE A 25 5.85 -24.75 -8.78
C PHE A 25 4.86 -24.30 -7.69
N VAL A 26 3.81 -23.55 -8.03
CA VAL A 26 2.88 -22.95 -7.08
C VAL A 26 1.60 -23.79 -6.98
N ASP A 27 1.19 -24.04 -5.74
CA ASP A 27 -0.05 -24.74 -5.40
C ASP A 27 -1.27 -23.84 -5.68
N ASP A 28 -2.41 -24.44 -6.02
CA ASP A 28 -3.62 -23.70 -6.36
C ASP A 28 -4.14 -22.89 -5.16
N ASP A 29 -3.89 -23.36 -3.93
CA ASP A 29 -4.28 -22.72 -2.67
C ASP A 29 -3.13 -21.91 -2.00
N CYS A 30 -2.08 -21.56 -2.75
CA CYS A 30 -0.91 -20.90 -2.20
C CYS A 30 -1.25 -19.54 -1.53
N ILE A 31 -0.61 -19.26 -0.39
CA ILE A 31 -0.64 -17.95 0.27
C ILE A 31 0.75 -17.34 0.20
N TYR A 32 0.88 -16.22 -0.49
CA TYR A 32 2.14 -15.48 -0.63
C TYR A 32 2.05 -14.16 0.13
N GLU A 33 2.95 -13.95 1.08
CA GLU A 33 3.03 -12.76 1.93
C GLU A 33 4.29 -11.96 1.61
N ASP A 34 4.21 -11.05 0.66
CA ASP A 34 5.22 -10.00 0.52
C ASP A 34 4.85 -8.84 1.45
N LEU A 35 5.67 -8.57 2.46
CA LEU A 35 5.40 -7.56 3.48
C LEU A 35 5.54 -6.12 2.99
N ASN A 36 5.90 -5.89 1.73
CA ASN A 36 5.76 -4.59 1.08
C ASN A 36 4.29 -4.28 0.75
N PHE A 37 3.43 -5.30 0.68
CA PHE A 37 2.01 -5.15 0.41
C PHE A 37 1.17 -5.35 1.69
N PRO A 38 0.04 -4.63 1.84
CA PRO A 38 -0.76 -4.69 3.06
C PRO A 38 -1.57 -6.00 3.20
N GLN A 39 -1.77 -6.73 2.11
CA GLN A 39 -2.58 -7.95 2.07
C GLN A 39 -1.81 -9.10 1.41
N PRO A 40 -2.01 -10.35 1.87
CA PRO A 40 -1.44 -11.51 1.21
C PRO A 40 -2.10 -11.78 -0.14
N PHE A 41 -1.32 -12.31 -1.08
CA PHE A 41 -1.80 -12.86 -2.34
C PHE A 41 -2.29 -14.29 -2.09
N ARG A 42 -3.57 -14.55 -2.40
CA ARG A 42 -4.23 -15.82 -2.09
C ARG A 42 -4.66 -16.54 -3.36
N GLY A 43 -4.23 -17.78 -3.48
CA GLY A 43 -4.47 -18.63 -4.64
C GLY A 43 -3.49 -18.36 -5.76
N LYS A 44 -3.31 -19.37 -6.61
CA LYS A 44 -2.29 -19.37 -7.68
C LYS A 44 -2.41 -18.21 -8.66
N GLU A 45 -3.62 -17.79 -9.03
CA GLU A 45 -3.79 -16.65 -9.94
C GLU A 45 -3.30 -15.34 -9.33
N ALA A 46 -3.52 -15.10 -8.03
CA ALA A 46 -3.00 -13.90 -7.36
C ALA A 46 -1.46 -13.94 -7.24
N VAL A 47 -0.88 -15.11 -6.99
CA VAL A 47 0.58 -15.29 -6.98
C VAL A 47 1.17 -15.11 -8.37
N LYS A 48 0.47 -15.56 -9.42
CA LYS A 48 0.88 -15.34 -10.80
C LYS A 48 0.94 -13.86 -11.14
N GLN A 49 -0.08 -13.08 -10.76
CA GLN A 49 -0.09 -11.63 -10.95
C GLN A 49 1.10 -10.96 -10.24
N LEU A 50 1.39 -11.35 -8.99
CA LEU A 50 2.58 -10.88 -8.28
C LEU A 50 3.87 -11.18 -9.07
N PHE A 51 4.02 -12.38 -9.63
CA PHE A 51 5.19 -12.74 -10.43
C PHE A 51 5.27 -11.97 -11.75
N GLU A 52 4.14 -11.70 -12.41
CA GLU A 52 4.05 -10.87 -13.61
C GLU A 52 4.49 -9.43 -13.30
N GLU A 53 3.95 -8.82 -12.23
CA GLU A 53 4.34 -7.50 -11.75
C GLU A 53 5.83 -7.44 -11.39
N SER A 54 6.35 -8.49 -10.74
CA SER A 54 7.76 -8.59 -10.38
C SER A 54 8.69 -8.74 -11.59
N CYS A 55 8.17 -9.12 -12.76
CA CYS A 55 8.94 -9.26 -13.99
C CYS A 55 8.74 -8.08 -14.96
N GLN A 56 7.64 -7.33 -14.81
CA GLN A 56 7.24 -6.31 -15.77
C GLN A 56 8.15 -5.08 -15.72
N GLY A 57 8.72 -4.71 -16.87
CA GLY A 57 9.54 -3.50 -16.99
C GLY A 57 10.90 -3.56 -16.30
N LEU A 58 11.30 -4.74 -15.79
CA LEU A 58 12.64 -4.95 -15.23
C LEU A 58 13.64 -5.32 -16.33
N PRO A 59 14.86 -4.76 -16.30
CA PRO A 59 15.94 -5.18 -17.18
C PRO A 59 16.26 -6.68 -17.05
N ASP A 60 16.75 -7.30 -18.13
CA ASP A 60 17.12 -8.74 -18.14
C ASP A 60 18.34 -9.03 -17.24
N ASP A 61 19.22 -8.05 -17.07
CA ASP A 61 20.40 -8.09 -16.22
C ASP A 61 20.10 -7.82 -14.73
N LEU A 62 18.84 -7.55 -14.37
CA LEU A 62 18.40 -7.49 -12.97
C LEU A 62 18.11 -8.91 -12.46
N GLN A 63 18.80 -9.35 -11.41
CA GLN A 63 18.76 -10.73 -10.95
C GLN A 63 18.45 -10.79 -9.45
N PHE A 64 17.58 -11.71 -9.05
CA PHE A 64 17.40 -12.11 -7.65
C PHE A 64 18.40 -13.23 -7.34
N VAL A 65 19.41 -12.92 -6.52
CA VAL A 65 20.52 -13.82 -6.20
C VAL A 65 20.30 -14.44 -4.83
N ILE A 66 20.38 -15.76 -4.76
CA ILE A 66 20.34 -16.50 -3.49
C ILE A 66 21.73 -16.45 -2.86
N ASP A 67 21.82 -15.89 -1.67
CA ASP A 67 23.03 -15.86 -0.86
C ASP A 67 23.21 -17.17 -0.10
N GLU A 68 22.15 -17.58 0.61
CA GLU A 68 22.12 -18.81 1.41
C GLU A 68 20.72 -19.43 1.37
N ILE A 69 20.65 -20.75 1.38
CA ILE A 69 19.40 -21.51 1.46
C ILE A 69 19.53 -22.66 2.45
N THR A 70 18.53 -22.81 3.34
CA THR A 70 18.55 -23.89 4.33
C THR A 70 18.27 -25.24 3.66
N VAL A 71 18.98 -26.27 4.10
CA VAL A 71 18.81 -27.66 3.65
C VAL A 71 18.40 -28.59 4.80
N GLY A 72 17.84 -29.75 4.48
CA GLY A 72 17.53 -30.82 5.44
C GLY A 72 16.04 -31.04 5.68
N ASP A 73 15.22 -29.98 5.65
CA ASP A 73 13.76 -30.12 5.65
C ASP A 73 13.25 -30.30 4.20
N PRO A 74 12.52 -31.39 3.89
CA PRO A 74 12.02 -31.62 2.54
C PRO A 74 10.89 -30.65 2.13
N PHE A 75 10.22 -30.00 3.07
CA PHE A 75 9.04 -29.16 2.85
C PHE A 75 9.21 -27.70 3.26
N ALA A 76 10.32 -27.31 3.89
CA ALA A 76 10.59 -25.92 4.24
C ALA A 76 11.98 -25.45 3.82
N ALA A 77 12.08 -24.19 3.41
CA ALA A 77 13.36 -23.54 3.13
C ALA A 77 13.32 -22.07 3.55
N GLY A 78 14.33 -21.62 4.29
CA GLY A 78 14.66 -20.21 4.46
C GLY A 78 15.71 -19.80 3.43
N VAL A 79 15.59 -18.58 2.90
CA VAL A 79 16.47 -18.03 1.86
C VAL A 79 16.92 -16.64 2.27
N LEU A 80 18.22 -16.39 2.23
CA LEU A 80 18.78 -15.05 2.17
C LEU A 80 19.04 -14.71 0.71
N TRP A 81 18.66 -13.51 0.31
CA TRP A 81 18.82 -13.08 -1.08
C TRP A 81 19.09 -11.58 -1.19
N HIS A 82 19.58 -11.18 -2.34
CA HIS A 82 19.67 -9.78 -2.73
C HIS A 82 19.37 -9.60 -4.22
N VAL A 83 19.13 -8.37 -4.64
CA VAL A 83 19.00 -8.01 -6.05
C VAL A 83 20.33 -7.47 -6.56
N GLU A 84 20.75 -7.92 -7.73
CA GLU A 84 21.87 -7.35 -8.49
C GLU A 84 21.37 -6.78 -9.82
N LEU A 85 22.08 -5.78 -10.33
CA LEU A 85 21.94 -5.29 -11.71
C LEU A 85 23.32 -5.38 -12.36
N ASP A 86 23.43 -6.15 -13.44
CA ASP A 86 24.70 -6.41 -14.15
C ASP A 86 25.81 -6.95 -13.21
N GLY A 87 25.43 -7.83 -12.28
CA GLY A 87 26.34 -8.41 -11.28
C GLY A 87 26.80 -7.43 -10.19
N ILE A 88 26.19 -6.24 -10.11
CA ILE A 88 26.45 -5.26 -9.06
C ILE A 88 25.28 -5.27 -8.06
N PRO A 89 25.52 -5.53 -6.76
CA PRO A 89 24.48 -5.50 -5.75
C PRO A 89 23.74 -4.17 -5.67
N PHE A 90 22.41 -4.24 -5.79
CA PHE A 90 21.53 -3.08 -5.76
C PHE A 90 21.38 -2.58 -4.30
N PRO A 91 21.54 -1.27 -4.04
CA PRO A 91 21.56 -0.74 -2.69
C PRO A 91 20.20 -0.94 -1.99
N ASN A 92 20.26 -1.42 -0.74
CA ASN A 92 19.08 -1.68 0.11
C ASN A 92 18.06 -2.66 -0.51
N ALA A 93 18.49 -3.56 -1.40
CA ALA A 93 17.64 -4.56 -2.03
C ALA A 93 17.97 -5.98 -1.56
N ARG A 94 18.30 -6.13 -0.27
CA ARG A 94 18.48 -7.44 0.37
C ARG A 94 17.14 -7.91 0.93
N GLY A 95 16.98 -9.21 1.09
CA GLY A 95 15.78 -9.78 1.67
C GLY A 95 16.02 -11.12 2.35
N VAL A 96 14.99 -11.54 3.08
CA VAL A 96 14.89 -12.89 3.63
C VAL A 96 13.52 -13.42 3.30
N SER A 97 13.49 -14.67 2.86
CA SER A 97 12.26 -15.36 2.50
C SER A 97 12.13 -16.67 3.24
N PHE A 98 10.89 -17.05 3.53
CA PHE A 98 10.54 -18.36 4.04
C PHE A 98 9.53 -19.02 3.13
N TYR A 99 9.83 -20.24 2.69
CA TYR A 99 8.99 -21.03 1.81
C TYR A 99 8.56 -22.33 2.49
N ARG A 100 7.33 -22.74 2.24
CA ARG A 100 6.78 -24.03 2.63
C ARG A 100 6.08 -24.68 1.44
N LEU A 101 6.36 -25.97 1.26
CA LEU A 101 5.70 -26.82 0.30
C LEU A 101 4.53 -27.58 0.94
N SER A 102 3.52 -27.88 0.14
CA SER A 102 2.44 -28.79 0.50
C SER A 102 2.97 -30.22 0.48
N GLU A 103 2.76 -30.96 1.57
CA GLU A 103 3.10 -32.38 1.65
C GLU A 103 2.30 -33.23 0.64
N LYS A 104 1.11 -32.74 0.22
CA LYS A 104 0.22 -33.47 -0.70
C LYS A 104 0.65 -33.32 -2.16
N THR A 105 0.98 -32.11 -2.56
CA THR A 105 1.24 -31.77 -3.97
C THR A 105 2.73 -31.62 -4.28
N GLY A 106 3.57 -31.41 -3.25
CA GLY A 106 4.98 -31.06 -3.40
C GLY A 106 5.22 -29.67 -3.99
N LYS A 107 4.18 -28.81 -4.04
CA LYS A 107 4.23 -27.44 -4.57
C LYS A 107 4.26 -26.40 -3.47
N LEU A 108 4.67 -25.18 -3.80
CA LEU A 108 4.69 -24.04 -2.89
C LEU A 108 3.26 -23.72 -2.41
N ILE A 109 3.02 -23.87 -1.10
CA ILE A 109 1.72 -23.58 -0.48
C ILE A 109 1.77 -22.32 0.38
N PHE A 110 2.96 -21.91 0.82
CA PHE A 110 3.14 -20.69 1.58
C PHE A 110 4.52 -20.08 1.30
N ALA A 111 4.55 -18.77 1.11
CA ALA A 111 5.78 -17.99 1.06
C ALA A 111 5.61 -16.71 1.87
N ARG A 112 6.70 -16.24 2.48
CA ARG A 112 6.77 -14.90 3.08
C ARG A 112 8.09 -14.25 2.75
N ASP A 113 8.03 -13.03 2.24
CA ASP A 113 9.18 -12.22 1.87
C ASP A 113 9.27 -10.98 2.76
N LEU A 114 10.47 -10.75 3.30
CA LEU A 114 10.85 -9.52 3.98
C LEU A 114 11.95 -8.84 3.17
N VAL A 115 11.66 -7.65 2.65
CA VAL A 115 12.62 -6.83 1.91
C VAL A 115 13.20 -5.77 2.82
N GLU A 116 14.49 -5.49 2.67
CA GLU A 116 15.16 -4.40 3.37
C GLU A 116 14.46 -3.08 3.05
N PRO A 117 14.08 -2.26 4.06
CA PRO A 117 13.42 -1.00 3.79
C PRO A 117 14.38 -0.03 3.10
N PRO A 118 13.91 0.75 2.11
CA PRO A 118 14.73 1.76 1.44
C PRO A 118 15.21 2.85 2.40
N VAL A 119 14.45 3.11 3.48
CA VAL A 119 14.78 4.07 4.53
C VAL A 119 15.20 3.34 5.80
N LYS A 120 16.46 3.50 6.17
CA LYS A 120 17.03 2.93 7.40
C LYS A 120 16.74 3.83 8.59
N LEU A 121 15.64 3.56 9.30
CA LEU A 121 15.22 4.34 10.47
C LEU A 121 16.13 4.17 11.70
N GLY A 122 17.03 3.18 11.71
CA GLY A 122 18.09 3.02 12.72
C GLY A 122 17.64 3.27 14.16
N LYS A 123 18.35 4.16 14.87
CA LYS A 123 18.04 4.52 16.26
C LYS A 123 16.72 5.30 16.44
N ALA A 124 16.21 5.96 15.40
CA ALA A 124 14.98 6.74 15.46
C ALA A 124 13.73 5.83 15.59
N ALA A 125 13.77 4.63 15.00
CA ALA A 125 12.69 3.65 15.14
C ALA A 125 12.42 3.29 16.62
N PHE A 126 13.48 3.12 17.42
CA PHE A 126 13.33 2.82 18.85
C PHE A 126 12.67 3.98 19.62
N TRP A 127 12.96 5.22 19.24
CA TRP A 127 12.32 6.40 19.82
C TRP A 127 10.83 6.46 19.51
N ILE A 128 10.47 6.22 18.24
CA ILE A 128 9.08 6.14 17.80
C ILE A 128 8.37 5.05 18.58
N ILE A 129 8.91 3.81 18.58
CA ILE A 129 8.32 2.67 19.30
C ILE A 129 8.08 3.03 20.78
N ARG A 130 9.05 3.63 21.48
CA ARG A 130 8.89 4.03 22.89
C ARG A 130 7.75 5.02 23.11
N LEU A 131 7.56 5.96 22.19
CA LEU A 131 6.48 6.94 22.25
C LEU A 131 5.10 6.33 21.95
N VAL A 132 4.98 5.46 20.95
CA VAL A 132 3.69 4.86 20.57
C VAL A 132 3.33 3.59 21.37
N THR A 133 4.29 2.91 22.01
CA THR A 133 4.03 1.67 22.77
C THR A 133 2.90 1.81 23.82
N PRO A 134 2.81 2.88 24.63
CA PRO A 134 1.72 3.04 25.59
C PRO A 134 0.34 3.13 24.93
N LEU A 135 0.25 3.81 23.78
CA LEU A 135 -0.97 3.99 22.99
C LEU A 135 -1.37 2.68 22.31
N VAL A 136 -0.43 2.03 21.62
CA VAL A 136 -0.65 0.72 20.98
C VAL A 136 -1.03 -0.34 22.00
N ARG A 137 -0.41 -0.36 23.18
CA ARG A 137 -0.79 -1.29 24.26
C ARG A 137 -2.23 -1.07 24.74
N ARG A 138 -2.69 0.18 24.85
CA ARG A 138 -4.08 0.50 25.22
C ARG A 138 -5.06 0.05 24.13
N LEU A 139 -4.73 0.30 22.86
CA LEU A 139 -5.55 -0.10 21.72
C LEU A 139 -5.63 -1.63 21.56
N LEU A 140 -4.50 -2.33 21.62
CA LEU A 140 -4.45 -3.79 21.53
C LEU A 140 -5.14 -4.47 22.72
N LYS A 141 -5.00 -3.94 23.95
CA LYS A 141 -5.77 -4.44 25.11
C LYS A 141 -7.27 -4.21 24.94
N SER A 142 -7.65 -3.03 24.43
CA SER A 142 -9.05 -2.71 24.13
C SER A 142 -9.60 -3.67 23.08
N GLN A 143 -8.89 -3.92 21.98
CA GLN A 143 -9.33 -4.86 20.94
C GLN A 143 -9.38 -6.32 21.43
N LYS A 144 -8.42 -6.77 22.22
CA LYS A 144 -8.45 -8.13 22.79
C LYS A 144 -9.63 -8.31 23.73
N SER A 145 -9.88 -7.34 24.61
CA SER A 145 -11.06 -7.32 25.49
C SER A 145 -12.37 -7.23 24.71
N ASN A 146 -12.40 -6.46 23.62
CA ASN A 146 -13.59 -6.30 22.79
C ASN A 146 -13.84 -7.56 21.95
N SER A 147 -12.81 -8.24 21.45
CA SER A 147 -12.91 -9.51 20.72
C SER A 147 -13.34 -10.68 21.63
N GLU A 148 -12.93 -10.68 22.90
CA GLU A 148 -13.42 -11.65 23.89
C GLU A 148 -14.89 -11.38 24.26
N LYS A 149 -15.29 -10.11 24.41
CA LYS A 149 -16.70 -9.73 24.63
C LYS A 149 -17.59 -10.00 23.41
N LEU A 150 -17.13 -9.72 22.19
CA LEU A 150 -17.87 -9.94 20.93
C LEU A 150 -18.17 -11.43 20.70
N ARG A 151 -17.25 -12.32 21.08
CA ARG A 151 -17.47 -13.78 21.00
C ARG A 151 -18.53 -14.28 21.98
N LEU A 152 -18.77 -13.54 23.07
CA LEU A 152 -19.75 -13.90 24.10
C LEU A 152 -21.14 -13.27 23.87
N SER A 153 -21.28 -12.35 22.91
CA SER A 153 -22.54 -11.63 22.72
C SER A 153 -22.80 -11.28 21.24
N SER A 154 -23.67 -12.06 20.59
CA SER A 154 -24.39 -11.65 19.38
C SER A 154 -25.61 -10.76 19.77
N PRO A 155 -26.19 -9.99 18.83
CA PRO A 155 -26.01 -8.54 18.77
C PRO A 155 -27.23 -7.77 19.28
N GLN A 156 -27.02 -6.83 20.20
CA GLN A 156 -27.95 -5.71 20.39
C GLN A 156 -27.18 -4.39 20.55
N ALA A 157 -27.67 -3.41 19.79
CA ALA A 157 -27.31 -2.00 19.65
C ALA A 157 -26.15 -1.45 20.53
N THR A 158 -25.12 -0.97 19.84
CA THR A 158 -23.94 -0.32 20.43
C THR A 158 -24.31 1.03 21.05
N GLU A 159 -24.39 1.09 22.38
CA GLU A 159 -24.32 2.36 23.10
C GLU A 159 -22.86 2.84 23.15
N VAL A 160 -22.58 3.99 22.51
CA VAL A 160 -21.26 4.62 22.53
C VAL A 160 -20.96 5.13 23.94
N GLU A 161 -19.84 4.68 24.53
CA GLU A 161 -19.45 5.09 25.88
C GLU A 161 -19.40 6.63 26.03
N PRO A 162 -19.87 7.18 27.16
CA PRO A 162 -20.02 8.62 27.35
C PRO A 162 -18.71 9.40 27.23
N ASN A 163 -17.56 8.77 27.49
CA ASN A 163 -16.25 9.40 27.35
C ASN A 163 -15.79 9.51 25.88
N GLN A 164 -16.08 8.50 25.04
CA GLN A 164 -15.82 8.54 23.60
C GLN A 164 -16.76 9.53 22.90
N ARG A 165 -18.02 9.64 23.35
CA ARG A 165 -18.96 10.65 22.87
C ARG A 165 -18.46 12.07 23.15
N ARG A 166 -17.91 12.34 24.33
CA ARG A 166 -17.34 13.65 24.69
C ARG A 166 -16.11 13.99 23.85
N LEU A 167 -15.20 13.04 23.66
CA LEU A 167 -14.02 13.23 22.83
C LEU A 167 -14.40 13.46 21.36
N SER A 168 -15.35 12.69 20.83
CA SER A 168 -15.87 12.87 19.47
C SER A 168 -16.49 14.25 19.29
N VAL A 169 -17.33 14.70 20.24
CA VAL A 169 -17.90 16.05 20.21
C VAL A 169 -16.82 17.13 20.26
N LEU A 170 -15.79 16.98 21.10
CA LEU A 170 -14.66 17.91 21.16
C LEU A 170 -13.91 18.00 19.81
N LEU A 171 -13.62 16.87 19.19
CA LEU A 171 -12.94 16.81 17.89
C LEU A 171 -13.79 17.42 16.78
N TRP A 172 -15.10 17.20 16.78
CA TRP A 172 -16.02 17.84 15.83
C TRP A 172 -16.07 19.36 16.01
N ILE A 173 -16.07 19.85 17.25
CA ILE A 173 -16.02 21.29 17.54
C ILE A 173 -14.70 21.90 17.05
N LEU A 174 -13.57 21.24 17.32
CA LEU A 174 -12.26 21.70 16.85
C LEU A 174 -12.16 21.71 15.32
N SER A 175 -12.69 20.68 14.66
CA SER A 175 -12.75 20.61 13.20
C SER A 175 -13.64 21.70 12.62
N ALA A 176 -14.81 21.93 13.21
CA ALA A 176 -15.72 23.00 12.76
C ALA A 176 -15.08 24.38 12.94
N ALA A 177 -14.40 24.62 14.07
CA ALA A 177 -13.67 25.85 14.31
C ALA A 177 -12.53 26.04 13.30
N TYR A 178 -11.76 24.98 13.01
CA TYR A 178 -10.68 25.02 12.01
C TYR A 178 -11.21 25.35 10.61
N ILE A 179 -12.28 24.68 10.16
CA ILE A 179 -12.92 24.94 8.87
C ILE A 179 -13.46 26.37 8.79
N TYR A 180 -14.12 26.84 9.86
CA TYR A 180 -14.62 28.22 9.95
C TYR A 180 -13.48 29.24 9.85
N ILE A 181 -12.37 29.01 10.55
CA ILE A 181 -11.20 29.88 10.52
C ILE A 181 -10.58 29.91 9.12
N LEU A 182 -10.50 28.78 8.41
CA LEU A 182 -9.91 28.76 7.08
C LEU A 182 -10.82 29.36 6.00
N LEU A 183 -12.12 29.07 6.02
CA LEU A 183 -13.03 29.44 4.93
C LEU A 183 -13.76 30.75 5.15
N LEU A 184 -13.95 31.19 6.40
CA LEU A 184 -14.87 32.29 6.71
C LEU A 184 -14.22 33.42 7.50
N SER A 185 -12.91 33.35 7.80
CA SER A 185 -12.22 34.41 8.54
C SER A 185 -12.21 35.74 7.78
N PRO A 186 -12.49 36.87 8.45
CA PRO A 186 -12.41 38.19 7.82
C PRO A 186 -11.01 38.51 7.26
N PRO A 187 -10.91 39.31 6.19
CA PRO A 187 -9.63 39.77 5.65
C PRO A 187 -8.82 40.53 6.71
N GLY A 188 -7.50 40.30 6.76
CA GLY A 188 -6.57 40.99 7.68
C GLY A 188 -6.30 40.28 9.02
N GLN A 189 -6.70 39.00 9.15
CA GLN A 189 -6.25 38.15 10.26
C GLN A 189 -4.97 37.36 9.92
N ILE A 190 -4.46 36.58 10.88
CA ILE A 190 -3.19 35.82 10.80
C ILE A 190 -3.20 34.77 9.67
N VAL A 191 -4.38 34.39 9.16
CA VAL A 191 -4.53 33.39 8.11
C VAL A 191 -4.42 34.06 6.73
N PRO A 192 -3.42 33.70 5.90
CA PRO A 192 -3.27 34.24 4.56
C PRO A 192 -4.35 33.68 3.62
N GLY A 193 -5.03 34.56 2.88
CA GLY A 193 -6.05 34.20 1.88
C GLY A 193 -7.32 35.03 1.99
N GLU A 194 -8.05 35.17 0.88
CA GLU A 194 -9.40 35.75 0.88
C GLU A 194 -10.41 34.69 1.38
N PRO A 195 -11.40 35.06 2.22
CA PRO A 195 -12.41 34.11 2.67
C PRO A 195 -13.29 33.64 1.51
N ALA A 196 -13.91 32.48 1.69
CA ALA A 196 -14.77 31.83 0.71
C ALA A 196 -15.96 32.71 0.26
N TRP A 197 -16.39 33.67 1.07
CA TRP A 197 -17.45 34.62 0.73
C TRP A 197 -16.97 35.89 0.02
N ALA A 198 -15.66 36.18 0.04
CA ALA A 198 -15.04 37.34 -0.60
C ALA A 198 -14.27 36.97 -1.88
N ILE A 199 -14.41 35.74 -2.36
CA ILE A 199 -13.79 35.29 -3.61
C ILE A 199 -14.28 36.19 -4.75
N GLN A 200 -13.33 36.73 -5.52
CA GLN A 200 -13.61 37.57 -6.67
C GLN A 200 -14.36 36.76 -7.75
N PRO A 201 -15.39 37.32 -8.40
CA PRO A 201 -16.15 36.61 -9.43
C PRO A 201 -15.27 36.17 -10.60
N GLU A 202 -14.17 36.88 -10.88
CA GLU A 202 -13.17 36.53 -11.88
C GLU A 202 -12.43 35.23 -11.52
N THR A 203 -12.09 35.03 -10.25
CA THR A 203 -11.45 33.79 -9.77
C THR A 203 -12.39 32.59 -9.85
N LEU A 204 -13.69 32.80 -9.61
CA LEU A 204 -14.68 31.74 -9.79
C LEU A 204 -14.80 31.33 -11.26
N GLN A 205 -14.85 32.32 -12.17
CA GLN A 205 -14.85 32.06 -13.61
C GLN A 205 -13.59 31.32 -14.03
N GLU A 206 -12.42 31.74 -13.57
CA GLU A 206 -11.15 31.06 -13.84
C GLU A 206 -11.15 29.61 -13.34
N ILE A 207 -11.62 29.34 -12.12
CA ILE A 207 -11.73 27.96 -11.60
C ILE A 207 -12.71 27.12 -12.44
N PHE A 208 -13.87 27.68 -12.82
CA PHE A 208 -14.85 26.96 -13.64
C PHE A 208 -14.29 26.68 -15.04
N ASP A 209 -13.65 27.67 -15.66
CA ASP A 209 -13.07 27.55 -16.98
C ASP A 209 -11.90 26.56 -16.97
N GLU A 210 -10.98 26.66 -16.01
CA GLU A 210 -9.85 25.74 -15.86
C GLU A 210 -10.29 24.32 -15.49
N SER A 211 -11.26 24.15 -14.59
CA SER A 211 -11.75 22.80 -14.23
C SER A 211 -12.48 22.13 -15.40
N LEU A 212 -13.31 22.86 -16.14
CA LEU A 212 -14.04 22.32 -17.30
C LEU A 212 -13.12 22.07 -18.50
N ASN A 213 -12.04 22.83 -18.63
CA ASN A 213 -11.02 22.63 -19.65
C ASN A 213 -10.08 21.46 -19.27
N PHE A 214 -9.64 21.37 -18.01
CA PHE A 214 -8.77 20.30 -17.49
C PHE A 214 -9.41 18.91 -17.61
N PHE A 215 -10.72 18.78 -17.34
CA PHE A 215 -11.45 17.52 -17.53
C PHE A 215 -11.94 17.31 -18.97
N PHE A 216 -11.49 18.13 -19.94
CA PHE A 216 -11.85 18.09 -21.36
C PHE A 216 -13.36 18.19 -21.66
N VAL A 217 -14.16 18.63 -20.69
CA VAL A 217 -15.62 18.71 -20.83
C VAL A 217 -16.01 19.76 -21.87
N LEU A 218 -15.46 20.97 -21.77
CA LEU A 218 -15.71 22.03 -22.76
C LEU A 218 -15.13 21.72 -24.14
N PRO A 219 -13.88 21.24 -24.27
CA PRO A 219 -13.33 20.79 -25.56
C PRO A 219 -14.20 19.75 -26.28
N VAL A 220 -14.70 18.74 -25.56
CA VAL A 220 -15.56 17.70 -26.14
C VAL A 220 -16.93 18.26 -26.54
N LEU A 221 -17.55 19.11 -25.70
CA LEU A 221 -18.84 19.73 -26.00
C LEU A 221 -18.77 20.67 -27.22
N ASN A 222 -17.71 21.47 -27.34
CA ASN A 222 -17.51 22.32 -28.52
C ASN A 222 -17.20 21.47 -29.77
N ALA A 223 -16.46 20.37 -29.66
CA ALA A 223 -16.17 19.47 -30.79
C ALA A 223 -17.43 18.80 -31.36
N VAL A 224 -18.45 18.55 -30.54
CA VAL A 224 -19.76 18.02 -30.98
C VAL A 224 -20.76 19.11 -31.36
N GLY A 225 -20.33 20.38 -31.43
CA GLY A 225 -21.11 21.50 -31.94
C GLY A 225 -21.97 22.24 -30.91
N ILE A 226 -21.78 22.00 -29.61
CA ILE A 226 -22.49 22.71 -28.53
C ILE A 226 -21.61 23.86 -28.02
N ASN A 227 -21.92 25.09 -28.46
CA ASN A 227 -21.09 26.29 -28.24
C ASN A 227 -21.75 27.32 -27.30
N TYR A 228 -22.27 26.88 -26.15
CA TYR A 228 -22.84 27.79 -25.15
C TYR A 228 -21.76 28.53 -24.35
N LEU A 229 -20.59 27.91 -24.19
CA LEU A 229 -19.35 28.46 -23.63
C LEU A 229 -18.22 28.00 -24.56
N ASN A 230 -17.30 28.90 -24.91
CA ASN A 230 -16.16 28.59 -25.77
C ASN A 230 -14.96 28.17 -24.91
N SER A 231 -14.37 27.02 -25.20
CA SER A 231 -13.11 26.60 -24.58
C SER A 231 -12.00 27.61 -24.90
N PRO A 232 -11.34 28.21 -23.90
CA PRO A 232 -10.21 29.09 -24.13
C PRO A 232 -9.05 28.28 -24.73
N THR A 233 -8.49 28.77 -25.85
CA THR A 233 -7.39 28.10 -26.59
C THR A 233 -6.00 28.39 -26.02
N ILE A 234 -5.91 29.09 -24.90
CA ILE A 234 -4.66 29.50 -24.29
C ILE A 234 -4.46 28.59 -23.08
N HIS A 235 -3.38 27.81 -23.08
CA HIS A 235 -2.97 27.09 -21.88
C HIS A 235 -2.50 28.11 -20.83
N PRO A 236 -2.90 27.97 -19.55
CA PRO A 236 -2.37 28.82 -18.50
C PRO A 236 -0.85 28.65 -18.42
N VAL A 237 -0.14 29.74 -18.16
CA VAL A 237 1.31 29.76 -17.93
C VAL A 237 1.62 29.34 -16.51
#